data_AF-A0AA42VBI6-F1
#
_entry.id   AF-A0AA42VBI6-F1
#
_cell.length_a   1.000
_cell.length_b   1.000
_cell.length_c   1.000
_cell.angle_alpha   90.00
_cell.angle_beta   90.00
_cell.angle_gamma   90.00
#
_symmetry.space_group_name_H-M   'P 1'
#
loop_
_entity.id
_entity.type
_entity.pdbx_description
1 polymer ?
#
loop_
_entity_poly.entity_id
_entity_poly.type
_entity_poly.pdbx_seq_one_letter_code
_entity_poly.pdbx_strand_id
1 'polypeptide(L)'
;MNKILWVKFGWSEYYRGGPVDGNFGWLNENKGKNNERRGHEAFNFNPGPDGTYYCYVPPQAREYAPSNDDPYGWTVICLAKNPKHTGVHIVGWYENATLHGEWLTPPNGLLKKQGDAAQAQLAYDWSYCISSKTAYFIPPEHRTMPFSDPSVRQGKYSFLEGPGVETNENKQRVLNLLSSLREEMTPFAILNPNEDSLPDPELDTVDPLKGFGTPEHRKEVELAAERVVIEHYKRKGYAYERVTHLPCGYDFVFTKDESVLHVEVKGTSSSTPQFFITRNEYGKGLQSNPAWRLAMVTSALSETPSITEYDAIELKKAFDLEPYVYIGKFIPKPESSSEDLPI
;
A
#
# COMPACT_ATOMS: atom_id res chain seq x y z
N MET A 1 -15.90 -30.15 7.77
CA MET A 1 -15.93 -29.21 8.91
C MET A 1 -15.30 -27.93 8.42
N ASN A 2 -15.93 -26.78 8.63
CA ASN A 2 -15.36 -25.52 8.16
C ASN A 2 -14.24 -25.11 9.13
N LYS A 3 -13.18 -24.49 8.60
CA LYS A 3 -12.04 -23.99 9.35
C LYS A 3 -11.96 -22.49 9.13
N ILE A 4 -12.37 -21.71 10.13
CA ILE A 4 -12.53 -20.26 10.00
C ILE A 4 -11.83 -19.57 11.16
N LEU A 5 -10.94 -18.63 10.83
CA LEU A 5 -10.46 -17.61 11.75
C LEU A 5 -10.59 -16.23 11.14
N TRP A 6 -10.62 -15.22 12.00
CA TRP A 6 -10.37 -13.85 11.58
C TRP A 6 -9.03 -13.37 12.10
N VAL A 7 -8.40 -12.49 11.32
CA VAL A 7 -7.17 -11.77 11.69
C VAL A 7 -7.39 -10.29 11.46
N LYS A 8 -6.73 -9.45 12.26
CA LYS A 8 -6.85 -8.00 12.21
C LYS A 8 -5.48 -7.35 12.18
N PHE A 9 -5.23 -6.60 11.12
CA PHE A 9 -3.98 -5.88 10.87
C PHE A 9 -4.26 -4.42 10.49
N GLY A 10 -3.20 -3.63 10.34
CA GLY A 10 -3.25 -2.21 9.97
C GLY A 10 -3.89 -1.98 8.61
N TRP A 11 -4.54 -0.82 8.47
CA TRP A 11 -5.24 -0.44 7.25
C TRP A 11 -4.24 0.00 6.18
N SER A 12 -4.38 -0.58 4.99
CA SER A 12 -3.83 -0.04 3.75
C SER A 12 -4.95 0.01 2.69
N GLU A 13 -4.89 0.99 1.80
CA GLU A 13 -5.88 1.08 0.72
C GLU A 13 -5.73 -0.14 -0.21
N TYR A 14 -4.51 -0.44 -0.66
CA TYR A 14 -4.27 -1.50 -1.64
C TYR A 14 -3.34 -2.61 -1.18
N TYR A 15 -2.71 -2.48 0.00
CA TYR A 15 -1.75 -3.46 0.53
C TYR A 15 -0.66 -3.87 -0.49
N ARG A 16 -0.12 -2.85 -1.17
CA ARG A 16 1.00 -2.94 -2.12
C ARG A 16 2.23 -2.15 -1.65
N GLY A 17 2.53 -2.16 -0.35
CA GLY A 17 3.63 -1.37 0.23
C GLY A 17 3.31 0.13 0.45
N GLY A 18 2.04 0.51 0.29
CA GLY A 18 1.52 1.84 0.65
C GLY A 18 1.60 2.13 2.16
N PRO A 19 1.37 3.37 2.60
CA PRO A 19 1.34 3.70 4.03
C PRO A 19 0.32 2.81 4.74
N VAL A 20 0.74 2.26 5.88
CA VAL A 20 -0.09 1.46 6.76
C VAL A 20 -0.44 2.31 7.96
N ASP A 21 -1.72 2.54 8.16
CA ASP A 21 -2.21 3.25 9.33
C ASP A 21 -2.90 2.29 10.29
N GLY A 22 -2.49 2.31 11.57
CA GLY A 22 -3.12 1.49 12.59
C GLY A 22 -2.91 2.04 13.99
N ASN A 23 -3.89 1.81 14.87
CA ASN A 23 -3.84 2.15 16.30
C ASN A 23 -2.99 1.11 17.08
N PHE A 24 -1.77 0.85 16.62
CA PHE A 24 -0.84 -0.04 17.30
C PHE A 24 0.20 0.81 18.06
N GLY A 25 0.38 0.55 19.36
CA GLY A 25 1.26 1.38 20.23
C GLY A 25 2.70 1.56 19.70
N TRP A 26 3.19 0.61 18.92
CA TRP A 26 4.52 0.67 18.30
C TRP A 26 4.65 1.68 17.13
N LEU A 27 3.55 2.00 16.44
CA LEU A 27 3.52 3.00 15.36
C LEU A 27 3.61 4.44 15.90
N ASN A 28 3.16 4.66 17.14
CA ASN A 28 3.26 5.96 17.80
C ASN A 28 4.65 6.24 18.42
N GLU A 29 5.43 5.21 18.74
CA GLU A 29 6.76 5.36 19.38
C GLU A 29 7.89 5.68 18.38
N ASN A 30 7.68 5.49 17.07
CA ASN A 30 8.71 5.67 16.03
C ASN A 30 8.42 6.76 14.99
N LYS A 31 7.40 7.62 15.20
CA LYS A 31 7.20 8.81 14.35
C LYS A 31 8.44 9.71 14.43
N GLY A 32 9.15 9.85 13.32
CA GLY A 32 10.27 10.80 13.16
C GLY A 32 11.68 10.29 13.48
N LYS A 33 11.93 8.98 13.45
CA LYS A 33 13.31 8.43 13.47
C LYS A 33 13.60 7.69 12.15
N ASN A 34 14.87 7.68 11.73
CA ASN A 34 15.41 7.12 10.46
C ASN A 34 15.13 5.62 10.19
N ASN A 35 14.26 4.98 10.96
CA ASN A 35 13.74 3.62 10.77
C ASN A 35 12.20 3.68 10.83
N GLU A 36 11.56 4.38 9.90
CA GLU A 36 10.15 4.12 9.57
C GLU A 36 10.06 2.70 8.99
N ARG A 37 10.05 1.72 9.89
CA ARG A 37 9.78 0.32 9.57
C ARG A 37 8.35 0.28 9.05
N ARG A 38 8.20 0.34 7.72
CA ARG A 38 6.92 0.15 7.01
C ARG A 38 6.26 -1.10 7.57
N GLY A 39 5.00 -0.98 8.01
CA GLY A 39 4.30 -2.09 8.65
C GLY A 39 4.28 -3.30 7.73
N HIS A 40 4.75 -4.46 8.21
CA HIS A 40 4.87 -5.69 7.41
C HIS A 40 3.54 -6.11 6.77
N GLU A 41 2.42 -5.72 7.38
CA GLU A 41 1.06 -5.87 6.85
C GLU A 41 0.82 -5.13 5.52
N ALA A 42 1.65 -4.17 5.12
CA ALA A 42 1.52 -3.40 3.88
C ALA A 42 1.52 -4.25 2.61
N PHE A 43 1.96 -5.51 2.67
CA PHE A 43 2.07 -6.41 1.52
C PHE A 43 1.09 -7.58 1.57
N ASN A 44 0.16 -7.60 2.53
CA ASN A 44 -0.91 -8.60 2.55
C ASN A 44 -1.69 -8.52 1.22
N PHE A 45 -2.13 -9.65 0.65
CA PHE A 45 -2.78 -9.72 -0.66
C PHE A 45 -1.89 -9.40 -1.87
N ASN A 46 -0.59 -9.18 -1.69
CA ASN A 46 0.36 -9.12 -2.81
C ASN A 46 0.95 -10.53 -3.06
N PRO A 47 0.81 -11.10 -4.28
CA PRO A 47 1.36 -12.41 -4.56
C PRO A 47 2.87 -12.34 -4.73
N GLY A 48 3.56 -13.40 -4.32
CA GLY A 48 4.95 -13.63 -4.70
C GLY A 48 5.11 -14.03 -6.17
N PRO A 49 6.35 -14.11 -6.70
CA PRO A 49 6.64 -14.59 -8.05
C PRO A 49 6.08 -15.99 -8.35
N ASP A 50 5.83 -16.79 -7.32
CA ASP A 50 5.25 -18.13 -7.42
C ASP A 50 3.72 -18.15 -7.33
N GLY A 51 3.08 -16.97 -7.27
CA GLY A 51 1.65 -16.80 -7.07
C GLY A 51 1.16 -17.14 -5.66
N THR A 52 2.06 -17.31 -4.69
CA THR A 52 1.68 -17.50 -3.28
C THR A 52 1.47 -16.16 -2.61
N TYR A 53 0.35 -16.02 -1.91
CA TYR A 53 0.13 -14.90 -1.00
C TYR A 53 0.68 -15.22 0.37
N TYR A 54 1.38 -14.24 0.94
CA TYR A 54 1.99 -14.32 2.25
C TYR A 54 1.33 -13.25 3.14
N CYS A 55 0.66 -13.70 4.19
CA CYS A 55 -0.09 -12.84 5.09
C CYS A 55 0.63 -12.70 6.42
N TYR A 56 0.89 -11.45 6.80
CA TYR A 56 1.38 -11.05 8.11
C TYR A 56 0.22 -10.74 9.04
N VAL A 57 0.30 -11.30 10.25
CA VAL A 57 -0.60 -10.99 11.35
C VAL A 57 0.24 -10.42 12.50
N PRO A 58 -0.12 -9.25 13.06
CA PRO A 58 0.60 -8.70 14.20
C PRO A 58 0.42 -9.61 15.43
N PRO A 59 1.45 -9.72 16.29
CA PRO A 59 1.42 -10.60 17.45
C PRO A 59 0.28 -10.25 18.41
N GLN A 60 -0.40 -11.29 18.91
CA GLN A 60 -1.32 -11.17 20.04
C GLN A 60 -0.55 -11.36 21.35
N ALA A 61 -0.71 -10.45 22.31
CA ALA A 61 -0.06 -10.48 23.62
C ALA A 61 1.49 -10.68 23.57
N ARG A 62 2.14 -10.13 22.54
CA ARG A 62 3.59 -10.08 22.29
C ARG A 62 4.29 -11.36 21.79
N GLU A 63 3.64 -12.52 21.69
CA GLU A 63 4.41 -13.76 21.43
C GLU A 63 3.82 -14.75 20.40
N TYR A 64 2.52 -14.73 20.09
CA TYR A 64 1.92 -15.85 19.35
C TYR A 64 1.35 -15.46 17.99
N ALA A 65 1.88 -16.06 16.93
CA ALA A 65 1.27 -16.13 15.61
C ALA A 65 0.07 -17.11 15.65
N PRO A 66 -0.93 -16.96 14.77
CA PRO A 66 -2.02 -17.92 14.69
C PRO A 66 -1.48 -19.33 14.41
N SER A 67 -1.77 -20.28 15.31
CA SER A 67 -1.36 -21.69 15.24
C SER A 67 -2.52 -22.61 15.61
N ASN A 68 -2.54 -23.80 15.00
CA ASN A 68 -3.48 -24.88 15.30
C ASN A 68 -2.81 -26.21 14.92
N ASP A 69 -3.09 -27.30 15.65
CA ASP A 69 -2.54 -28.64 15.37
C ASP A 69 -2.90 -29.17 13.98
N ASP A 70 -4.01 -28.70 13.42
CA ASP A 70 -4.42 -28.94 12.04
C ASP A 70 -4.31 -27.64 11.22
N PRO A 71 -3.11 -27.27 10.74
CA PRO A 71 -2.81 -25.94 10.20
C PRO A 71 -3.30 -25.70 8.77
N TYR A 72 -3.85 -26.70 8.08
CA TYR A 72 -4.16 -26.63 6.65
C TYR A 72 -5.64 -26.39 6.37
N GLY A 73 -5.95 -25.71 5.27
CA GLY A 73 -7.32 -25.59 4.76
C GLY A 73 -8.15 -24.52 5.45
N TRP A 74 -7.51 -23.51 6.05
CA TRP A 74 -8.20 -22.45 6.78
C TRP A 74 -8.75 -21.37 5.84
N THR A 75 -9.93 -20.87 6.17
CA THR A 75 -10.43 -19.57 5.70
C THR A 75 -10.00 -18.50 6.69
N VAL A 76 -9.28 -17.51 6.20
CA VAL A 76 -8.70 -16.43 7.01
C VAL A 76 -9.36 -15.11 6.62
N ILE A 77 -10.36 -14.69 7.39
CA ILE A 77 -11.07 -13.42 7.16
C ILE A 77 -10.20 -12.27 7.67
N CYS A 78 -9.87 -11.34 6.80
CA CYS A 78 -8.96 -10.25 7.12
C CYS A 78 -9.71 -8.96 7.44
N LEU A 79 -9.41 -8.39 8.59
CA LEU A 79 -10.08 -7.23 9.15
C LEU A 79 -9.10 -6.06 9.28
N ALA A 80 -9.57 -4.83 9.02
CA ALA A 80 -8.78 -3.64 9.29
C ALA A 80 -9.67 -2.47 9.73
N LYS A 81 -9.10 -1.59 10.58
CA LYS A 81 -9.74 -0.34 10.99
C LYS A 81 -9.06 0.82 10.28
N ASN A 82 -9.82 1.59 9.51
CA ASN A 82 -9.33 2.86 8.99
C ASN A 82 -9.15 3.85 10.16
N PRO A 83 -7.96 4.45 10.35
CA PRO A 83 -7.69 5.38 11.47
C PRO A 83 -8.59 6.63 11.46
N LYS A 84 -9.06 7.06 10.29
CA LYS A 84 -9.84 8.28 10.10
C LYS A 84 -11.33 8.06 10.33
N HIS A 85 -11.77 6.80 10.41
CA HIS A 85 -13.19 6.43 10.41
C HIS A 85 -13.51 5.46 11.55
N THR A 86 -14.79 5.37 11.91
CA THR A 86 -15.27 4.47 12.96
C THR A 86 -15.60 3.09 12.36
N GLY A 87 -15.46 2.04 13.18
CA GLY A 87 -15.74 0.67 12.77
C GLY A 87 -14.53 -0.09 12.20
N VAL A 88 -14.76 -1.37 11.95
CA VAL A 88 -13.82 -2.33 11.35
C VAL A 88 -14.43 -2.84 10.06
N HIS A 89 -13.61 -3.06 9.04
CA HIS A 89 -14.04 -3.55 7.73
C HIS A 89 -13.40 -4.90 7.44
N ILE A 90 -14.10 -5.74 6.67
CA ILE A 90 -13.46 -6.84 5.93
C ILE A 90 -12.69 -6.22 4.75
N VAL A 91 -11.41 -6.52 4.65
CA VAL A 91 -10.53 -6.05 3.57
C VAL A 91 -10.20 -7.14 2.54
N GLY A 92 -10.58 -8.38 2.84
CA GLY A 92 -10.34 -9.55 2.01
C GLY A 92 -10.33 -10.83 2.84
N TRP A 93 -10.05 -11.96 2.22
CA TRP A 93 -9.81 -13.22 2.90
C TRP A 93 -8.90 -14.14 2.10
N TYR A 94 -8.33 -15.13 2.77
CA TYR A 94 -7.62 -16.24 2.13
C TYR A 94 -8.43 -17.51 2.28
N GLU A 95 -8.43 -18.35 1.26
CA GLU A 95 -9.02 -19.69 1.30
C GLU A 95 -7.94 -20.75 1.23
N ASN A 96 -8.21 -21.95 1.73
CA ASN A 96 -7.25 -23.06 1.76
C ASN A 96 -5.87 -22.67 2.33
N ALA A 97 -5.85 -21.75 3.29
CA ALA A 97 -4.63 -21.20 3.84
C ALA A 97 -3.93 -22.20 4.77
N THR A 98 -2.61 -22.05 4.87
CA THR A 98 -1.75 -22.74 5.82
C THR A 98 -1.33 -21.78 6.92
N LEU A 99 -1.51 -22.18 8.18
CA LEU A 99 -1.06 -21.46 9.36
C LEU A 99 0.32 -21.99 9.79
N HIS A 100 1.36 -21.16 9.74
CA HIS A 100 2.72 -21.61 10.04
C HIS A 100 3.01 -21.65 11.54
N GLY A 101 2.22 -20.93 12.35
CA GLY A 101 2.41 -20.85 13.81
C GLY A 101 3.65 -20.07 14.25
N GLU A 102 4.48 -19.64 13.31
CA GLU A 102 5.64 -18.78 13.51
C GLU A 102 5.72 -17.71 12.41
N TRP A 103 6.56 -16.70 12.63
CA TRP A 103 6.86 -15.68 11.62
C TRP A 103 8.05 -16.14 10.79
N LEU A 104 7.76 -16.49 9.54
CA LEU A 104 8.75 -16.93 8.56
C LEU A 104 9.25 -15.73 7.75
N THR A 105 10.52 -15.79 7.34
CA THR A 105 11.05 -14.90 6.32
C THR A 105 10.61 -15.37 4.93
N PRO A 106 10.15 -14.46 4.06
CA PRO A 106 9.77 -14.76 2.69
C PRO A 106 10.92 -15.42 1.92
N PRO A 107 10.64 -16.40 1.03
CA PRO A 107 11.69 -17.04 0.23
C PRO A 107 12.56 -16.05 -0.55
N ASN A 108 13.87 -16.27 -0.53
CA ASN A 108 14.85 -15.46 -1.26
C ASN A 108 14.46 -15.31 -2.74
N GLY A 109 14.30 -14.07 -3.21
CA GLY A 109 13.98 -13.77 -4.62
C GLY A 109 12.58 -13.18 -4.88
N LEU A 110 11.78 -12.93 -3.83
CA LEU A 110 10.51 -12.19 -3.93
C LEU A 110 10.66 -10.73 -4.42
N LEU A 111 11.90 -10.22 -4.45
CA LEU A 111 12.28 -8.98 -5.13
C LEU A 111 13.57 -9.23 -5.94
N LYS A 112 13.44 -9.56 -7.23
CA LYS A 112 14.60 -9.50 -8.14
C LYS A 112 14.95 -8.04 -8.39
N LYS A 113 16.00 -7.53 -7.75
CA LYS A 113 16.76 -6.38 -8.23
C LYS A 113 17.40 -6.76 -9.58
N GLN A 114 17.03 -6.09 -10.67
CA GLN A 114 17.99 -5.88 -11.75
C GLN A 114 18.95 -4.78 -11.29
N GLY A 115 20.23 -5.14 -11.11
CA GLY A 115 21.30 -4.17 -10.84
C GLY A 115 22.26 -4.60 -9.73
N ASP A 116 23.33 -5.27 -10.16
CA ASP A 116 24.66 -5.45 -9.59
C ASP A 116 24.87 -6.04 -8.19
N ALA A 117 25.56 -7.18 -8.23
CA ALA A 117 26.08 -7.96 -7.12
C ALA A 117 27.26 -7.23 -6.44
N ALA A 118 27.03 -6.74 -5.23
CA ALA A 118 27.98 -6.78 -4.09
C ALA A 118 27.42 -6.04 -2.86
N GLN A 119 26.18 -6.38 -2.43
CA GLN A 119 25.65 -6.10 -1.08
C GLN A 119 24.31 -6.81 -0.91
N ALA A 120 24.36 -8.14 -0.98
CA ALA A 120 23.20 -9.00 -0.75
C ALA A 120 22.93 -9.16 0.76
N GLN A 121 22.60 -8.07 1.47
CA GLN A 121 22.17 -8.18 2.86
C GLN A 121 21.35 -6.98 3.35
N LEU A 122 20.33 -6.59 2.59
CA LEU A 122 19.21 -5.79 3.09
C LEU A 122 17.98 -6.20 2.24
N ALA A 123 17.63 -7.49 2.32
CA ALA A 123 16.30 -7.93 1.97
C ALA A 123 15.34 -7.22 2.91
N TYR A 124 14.26 -6.64 2.39
CA TYR A 124 13.19 -6.10 3.22
C TYR A 124 12.81 -7.17 4.25
N ASP A 125 13.00 -6.86 5.53
CA ASP A 125 12.80 -7.77 6.67
C ASP A 125 11.30 -7.88 6.97
N TRP A 126 10.50 -8.29 5.99
CA TRP A 126 9.07 -8.57 6.21
C TRP A 126 8.89 -10.04 6.56
N SER A 127 7.96 -10.34 7.46
CA SER A 127 7.65 -11.69 7.89
C SER A 127 6.20 -12.04 7.56
N TYR A 128 5.90 -13.32 7.48
CA TYR A 128 4.54 -13.81 7.30
C TYR A 128 4.30 -15.00 8.23
N CYS A 129 3.05 -15.26 8.58
CA CYS A 129 2.68 -16.42 9.40
C CYS A 129 1.54 -17.24 8.80
N ILE A 130 1.00 -16.78 7.68
CA ILE A 130 -0.07 -17.45 6.93
C ILE A 130 0.32 -17.42 5.44
N SER A 131 0.08 -18.51 4.71
CA SER A 131 0.24 -18.53 3.26
C SER A 131 -0.96 -19.17 2.56
N SER A 132 -1.27 -18.70 1.35
CA SER A 132 -2.29 -19.32 0.50
C SER A 132 -2.01 -19.09 -1.00
N LYS A 133 -2.53 -19.97 -1.86
CA LYS A 133 -2.63 -19.75 -3.31
C LYS A 133 -3.91 -19.02 -3.73
N THR A 134 -4.88 -18.89 -2.81
CA THR A 134 -6.18 -18.30 -3.07
C THR A 134 -6.43 -17.14 -2.12
N ALA A 135 -6.52 -15.95 -2.68
CA ALA A 135 -6.80 -14.73 -1.95
C ALA A 135 -7.94 -13.95 -2.61
N TYR A 136 -8.78 -13.33 -1.81
CA TYR A 136 -9.84 -12.45 -2.23
C TYR A 136 -9.58 -11.09 -1.60
N PHE A 137 -9.57 -10.04 -2.42
CA PHE A 137 -9.31 -8.68 -1.97
C PHE A 137 -10.53 -7.79 -2.20
N ILE A 138 -10.86 -6.97 -1.20
CA ILE A 138 -11.91 -5.97 -1.32
C ILE A 138 -11.29 -4.59 -1.61
N PRO A 139 -11.53 -3.99 -2.79
CA PRO A 139 -11.12 -2.63 -3.09
C PRO A 139 -11.69 -1.59 -2.10
N PRO A 140 -10.94 -0.52 -1.76
CA PRO A 140 -11.40 0.50 -0.81
C PRO A 140 -12.80 1.05 -1.05
N GLU A 141 -13.18 1.26 -2.31
CA GLU A 141 -14.48 1.75 -2.76
C GLU A 141 -15.64 0.81 -2.40
N HIS A 142 -15.35 -0.48 -2.20
CA HIS A 142 -16.33 -1.50 -1.83
C HIS A 142 -16.29 -1.85 -0.33
N ARG A 143 -15.43 -1.21 0.47
CA ARG A 143 -15.38 -1.38 1.94
C ARG A 143 -16.46 -0.55 2.64
N THR A 144 -17.70 -0.63 2.18
CA THR A 144 -18.80 0.24 2.58
C THR A 144 -19.54 -0.19 3.85
N MET A 145 -19.23 -1.38 4.38
CA MET A 145 -19.95 -2.01 5.49
C MET A 145 -19.08 -2.15 6.77
N PRO A 146 -18.79 -1.05 7.50
CA PRO A 146 -18.09 -1.14 8.77
C PRO A 146 -18.97 -1.77 9.85
N PHE A 147 -18.37 -2.59 10.71
CA PHE A 147 -19.03 -3.16 11.89
C PHE A 147 -18.25 -2.85 13.17
N SER A 148 -18.86 -3.11 14.33
CA SER A 148 -18.23 -2.89 15.63
C SER A 148 -18.61 -3.98 16.62
N ASP A 149 -17.63 -4.81 17.00
CA ASP A 149 -17.82 -5.92 17.94
C ASP A 149 -16.80 -5.85 19.08
N PRO A 150 -17.20 -6.00 20.36
CA PRO A 150 -16.24 -6.01 21.48
C PRO A 150 -15.12 -7.04 21.31
N SER A 151 -15.44 -8.25 20.82
CA SER A 151 -14.50 -9.37 20.65
C SER A 151 -13.45 -9.06 19.58
N VAL A 152 -13.88 -8.37 18.51
CA VAL A 152 -12.98 -7.96 17.43
C VAL A 152 -12.18 -6.72 17.80
N ARG A 153 -12.75 -5.79 18.58
CA ARG A 153 -12.05 -4.56 19.03
C ARG A 153 -10.80 -4.89 19.84
N GLN A 154 -10.89 -5.86 20.75
CA GLN A 154 -9.81 -6.21 21.69
C GLN A 154 -8.75 -7.17 21.12
N GLY A 155 -9.15 -8.13 20.27
CA GLY A 155 -8.23 -9.14 19.73
C GLY A 155 -7.45 -8.72 18.48
N LYS A 156 -6.43 -9.52 18.12
CA LYS A 156 -5.73 -9.44 16.82
C LYS A 156 -6.10 -10.61 15.91
N TYR A 157 -6.46 -11.74 16.47
CA TYR A 157 -7.10 -12.83 15.74
C TYR A 157 -7.96 -13.66 16.69
N SER A 158 -8.86 -14.48 16.13
CA SER A 158 -9.55 -15.51 16.90
C SER A 158 -10.02 -16.63 15.98
N PHE A 159 -9.90 -17.86 16.45
CA PHE A 159 -10.45 -19.04 15.81
C PHE A 159 -11.95 -19.16 16.12
N LEU A 160 -12.75 -19.26 15.07
CA LEU A 160 -14.22 -19.29 15.17
C LEU A 160 -14.80 -20.69 15.00
N GLU A 161 -14.25 -21.48 14.07
CA GLU A 161 -14.68 -22.84 13.78
C GLU A 161 -13.49 -23.67 13.29
N GLY A 162 -13.38 -24.92 13.73
CA GLY A 162 -12.35 -25.85 13.28
C GLY A 162 -11.95 -26.87 14.35
N PRO A 163 -10.99 -27.77 14.01
CA PRO A 163 -10.48 -28.76 14.96
C PRO A 163 -9.89 -28.10 16.21
N GLY A 164 -10.27 -28.59 17.39
CA GLY A 164 -9.79 -28.08 18.67
C GLY A 164 -10.28 -26.68 19.04
N VAL A 165 -11.19 -26.07 18.26
CA VAL A 165 -11.74 -24.75 18.55
C VAL A 165 -12.97 -24.89 19.44
N GLU A 166 -12.85 -24.48 20.70
CA GLU A 166 -14.02 -24.36 21.58
C GLU A 166 -14.90 -23.17 21.15
N THR A 167 -16.17 -23.45 20.89
CA THR A 167 -17.17 -22.43 20.52
C THR A 167 -17.90 -21.90 21.76
N ASN A 168 -18.15 -20.60 21.77
CA ASN A 168 -19.02 -19.92 22.74
C ASN A 168 -19.95 -18.94 22.02
N GLU A 169 -20.89 -18.32 22.73
CA GLU A 169 -21.87 -17.38 22.16
C GLU A 169 -21.20 -16.23 21.40
N ASN A 170 -20.09 -15.68 21.91
CA ASN A 170 -19.34 -14.61 21.25
C ASN A 170 -18.73 -15.08 19.93
N LYS A 171 -18.10 -16.25 19.89
CA LYS A 171 -17.53 -16.82 18.66
C LYS A 171 -18.61 -17.13 17.63
N GLN A 172 -19.75 -17.69 18.06
CA GLN A 172 -20.87 -17.96 17.15
C GLN A 172 -21.45 -16.67 16.57
N ARG A 173 -21.61 -15.63 17.39
CA ARG A 173 -22.09 -14.32 16.97
C ARG A 173 -21.15 -13.66 15.96
N VAL A 174 -19.84 -13.68 16.24
CA VAL A 174 -18.80 -13.17 15.31
C VAL A 174 -18.74 -14.00 14.03
N LEU A 175 -18.86 -15.33 14.11
CA LEU A 175 -18.89 -16.23 12.96
C LEU A 175 -20.05 -15.92 12.03
N ASN A 176 -21.26 -15.76 12.58
CA ASN A 176 -22.45 -15.44 11.79
C ASN A 176 -22.31 -14.06 11.14
N LEU A 177 -21.85 -13.05 11.90
CA LEU A 177 -21.63 -11.70 11.41
C LEU A 177 -20.62 -11.67 10.24
N LEU A 178 -19.44 -12.26 10.44
CA LEU A 178 -18.39 -12.24 9.42
C LEU A 178 -18.73 -13.10 8.20
N SER A 179 -19.44 -14.21 8.39
CA SER A 179 -19.91 -15.04 7.26
C SER A 179 -20.91 -14.28 6.40
N SER A 180 -21.90 -13.63 7.03
CA SER A 180 -22.89 -12.79 6.33
C SER A 180 -22.24 -11.63 5.57
N LEU A 181 -21.35 -10.88 6.23
CA LEU A 181 -20.65 -9.77 5.60
C LEU A 181 -19.77 -10.26 4.44
N ARG A 182 -19.07 -11.39 4.59
CA ARG A 182 -18.25 -11.96 3.51
C ARG A 182 -19.11 -12.37 2.31
N GLU A 183 -20.25 -13.00 2.53
CA GLU A 183 -21.18 -13.38 1.45
C GLU A 183 -21.66 -12.15 0.69
N GLU A 184 -22.05 -11.09 1.39
CA GLU A 184 -22.48 -9.83 0.78
C GLU A 184 -21.35 -9.12 0.01
N MET A 185 -20.11 -9.25 0.49
CA MET A 185 -18.94 -8.65 -0.15
C MET A 185 -18.34 -9.49 -1.30
N THR A 186 -18.72 -10.76 -1.42
CA THR A 186 -18.19 -11.70 -2.44
C THR A 186 -18.31 -11.18 -3.87
N PRO A 187 -19.42 -10.58 -4.31
CA PRO A 187 -19.54 -10.02 -5.67
C PRO A 187 -18.56 -8.89 -5.99
N PHE A 188 -18.02 -8.21 -4.97
CA PHE A 188 -17.09 -7.09 -5.11
C PHE A 188 -15.63 -7.49 -4.89
N ALA A 189 -15.38 -8.76 -4.57
CA ALA A 189 -14.05 -9.26 -4.26
C ALA A 189 -13.28 -9.60 -5.54
N ILE A 190 -12.04 -9.16 -5.58
CA ILE A 190 -11.10 -9.53 -6.65
C ILE A 190 -10.41 -10.82 -6.22
N LEU A 191 -10.68 -11.89 -6.96
CA LEU A 191 -10.03 -13.19 -6.78
C LEU A 191 -8.60 -13.14 -7.34
N ASN A 192 -7.67 -13.62 -6.52
CA ASN A 192 -6.24 -13.70 -6.80
C ASN A 192 -5.69 -12.38 -7.35
N PRO A 193 -5.74 -11.30 -6.53
CA PRO A 193 -5.25 -10.00 -6.93
C PRO A 193 -3.77 -10.07 -7.34
N ASN A 194 -3.43 -9.45 -8.46
CA ASN A 194 -2.06 -9.23 -8.92
C ASN A 194 -1.93 -7.79 -9.41
N GLU A 195 -0.78 -7.42 -9.99
CA GLU A 195 -0.56 -6.07 -10.52
C GLU A 195 -1.61 -5.66 -11.56
N ASP A 196 -1.97 -6.57 -12.47
CA ASP A 196 -2.88 -6.33 -13.60
C ASP A 196 -4.37 -6.31 -13.22
N SER A 197 -4.76 -7.00 -12.14
CA SER A 197 -6.17 -7.26 -11.82
C SER A 197 -6.79 -6.33 -10.78
N LEU A 198 -5.99 -5.52 -10.06
CA LEU A 198 -6.51 -4.48 -9.19
C LEU A 198 -6.39 -3.12 -9.89
N PRO A 199 -7.48 -2.35 -9.99
CA PRO A 199 -7.41 -1.00 -10.53
C PRO A 199 -6.47 -0.17 -9.65
N ASP A 200 -5.44 0.40 -10.26
CA ASP A 200 -4.68 1.48 -9.65
C ASP A 200 -5.50 2.77 -9.81
N PRO A 201 -6.08 3.32 -8.73
CA PRO A 201 -6.86 4.55 -8.82
C PRO A 201 -5.99 5.76 -9.18
N GLU A 202 -4.66 5.66 -9.15
CA GLU A 202 -3.76 6.69 -9.67
C GLU A 202 -3.63 6.62 -11.20
N LEU A 203 -4.02 5.51 -11.84
CA LEU A 203 -3.92 5.31 -13.29
C LEU A 203 -5.22 5.45 -14.09
N ASP A 204 -6.42 5.26 -13.52
CA ASP A 204 -7.63 5.48 -14.33
C ASP A 204 -8.93 5.71 -13.56
N THR A 205 -9.66 6.77 -13.94
CA THR A 205 -11.13 6.80 -13.79
C THR A 205 -11.85 7.52 -14.93
N VAL A 206 -11.24 8.54 -15.57
CA VAL A 206 -11.64 9.14 -16.86
C VAL A 206 -10.42 9.93 -17.34
N ASP A 207 -9.59 9.38 -18.23
CA ASP A 207 -8.27 9.94 -18.65
C ASP A 207 -8.21 11.48 -18.68
N PRO A 208 -7.74 12.14 -17.59
CA PRO A 208 -7.60 13.58 -17.52
C PRO A 208 -6.48 14.09 -18.45
N LEU A 209 -5.67 13.17 -18.99
CA LEU A 209 -4.48 13.42 -19.78
C LEU A 209 -4.71 13.22 -21.28
N LYS A 210 -5.98 13.09 -21.74
CA LYS A 210 -6.33 12.91 -23.16
C LYS A 210 -5.74 13.99 -24.08
N GLY A 211 -5.41 15.17 -23.52
CA GLY A 211 -4.71 16.27 -24.21
C GLY A 211 -3.19 16.13 -24.35
N PHE A 212 -2.56 15.10 -23.75
CA PHE A 212 -1.10 14.93 -23.66
C PHE A 212 -0.57 13.73 -24.49
N GLY A 213 -1.37 13.24 -25.44
CA GLY A 213 -1.00 12.13 -26.32
C GLY A 213 -1.46 10.76 -25.80
N THR A 214 -1.15 9.70 -26.57
CA THR A 214 -1.54 8.33 -26.20
C THR A 214 -0.80 7.86 -24.95
N PRO A 215 -1.31 6.86 -24.21
CA PRO A 215 -0.59 6.26 -23.08
C PRO A 215 0.83 5.82 -23.43
N GLU A 216 1.04 5.26 -24.63
CA GLU A 216 2.35 4.82 -25.11
C GLU A 216 3.30 6.01 -25.29
N HIS A 217 2.80 7.11 -25.89
CA HIS A 217 3.57 8.35 -26.05
C HIS A 217 3.95 8.97 -24.71
N ARG A 218 3.01 9.00 -23.75
CA ARG A 218 3.28 9.49 -22.38
C ARG A 218 4.37 8.68 -21.69
N LYS A 219 4.31 7.35 -21.79
CA LYS A 219 5.32 6.45 -21.25
C LYS A 219 6.68 6.65 -21.91
N GLU A 220 6.72 6.89 -23.22
CA GLU A 220 7.97 7.19 -23.93
C GLU A 220 8.60 8.51 -23.43
N VAL A 221 7.78 9.55 -23.26
CA VAL A 221 8.20 10.85 -22.71
C VAL A 221 8.73 10.72 -21.29
N GLU A 222 8.05 9.96 -20.44
CA GLU A 222 8.46 9.71 -19.05
C GLU A 222 9.84 9.05 -19.00
N LEU A 223 10.03 7.93 -19.70
CA LEU A 223 11.31 7.22 -19.75
C LEU A 223 12.44 8.08 -20.34
N ALA A 224 12.13 8.92 -21.33
CA ALA A 224 13.11 9.83 -21.91
C ALA A 224 13.52 10.92 -20.91
N ALA A 225 12.56 11.53 -20.21
CA ALA A 225 12.81 12.54 -19.19
C ALA A 225 13.68 11.98 -18.05
N GLU A 226 13.35 10.79 -17.54
CA GLU A 226 14.16 10.14 -16.50
C GLU A 226 15.61 9.92 -16.92
N ARG A 227 15.84 9.41 -18.14
CA ARG A 227 17.19 9.23 -18.67
C ARG A 227 17.97 10.54 -18.68
N VAL A 228 17.34 11.63 -19.11
CA VAL A 228 17.96 12.96 -19.15
C VAL A 228 18.33 13.42 -17.73
N VAL A 229 17.44 13.25 -16.76
CA VAL A 229 17.68 13.64 -15.36
C VAL A 229 18.80 12.80 -14.74
N ILE A 230 18.79 11.49 -14.93
CA ILE A 230 19.84 10.58 -14.43
C ILE A 230 21.20 11.01 -14.97
N GLU A 231 21.34 11.22 -16.29
CA GLU A 231 22.60 11.64 -16.89
C GLU A 231 23.01 13.07 -16.50
N HIS A 232 22.05 13.94 -16.21
CA HIS A 232 22.32 15.28 -15.68
C HIS A 232 23.01 15.22 -14.31
N TYR A 233 22.44 14.46 -13.37
CA TYR A 233 22.98 14.34 -12.02
C TYR A 233 24.24 13.48 -11.95
N LYS A 234 24.35 12.42 -12.76
CA LYS A 234 25.59 11.63 -12.89
C LYS A 234 26.75 12.51 -13.34
N ARG A 235 26.56 13.39 -14.34
CA ARG A 235 27.60 14.35 -14.77
C ARG A 235 27.99 15.34 -13.68
N LYS A 236 27.07 15.69 -12.78
CA LYS A 236 27.34 16.50 -11.58
C LYS A 236 28.03 15.71 -10.45
N GLY A 237 28.23 14.40 -10.62
CA GLY A 237 28.92 13.52 -9.68
C GLY A 237 28.03 12.94 -8.58
N TYR A 238 26.71 12.90 -8.78
CA TYR A 238 25.79 12.25 -7.84
C TYR A 238 25.68 10.75 -8.14
N ALA A 239 25.61 9.95 -7.08
CA ALA A 239 25.03 8.62 -7.13
C ALA A 239 23.50 8.74 -7.10
N TYR A 240 22.78 7.74 -7.64
CA TYR A 240 21.32 7.77 -7.66
C TYR A 240 20.72 6.44 -7.22
N GLU A 241 19.55 6.53 -6.60
CA GLU A 241 18.67 5.41 -6.28
C GLU A 241 17.27 5.70 -6.84
N ARG A 242 16.68 4.73 -7.53
CA ARG A 242 15.29 4.83 -8.02
C ARG A 242 14.33 4.35 -6.94
N VAL A 243 13.45 5.23 -6.49
CA VAL A 243 12.46 5.01 -5.42
C VAL A 243 11.02 5.23 -5.88
N THR A 244 10.75 5.41 -7.17
CA THR A 244 9.39 5.56 -7.75
C THR A 244 8.37 4.52 -7.27
N HIS A 245 8.81 3.30 -6.95
CA HIS A 245 7.97 2.22 -6.40
C HIS A 245 7.53 2.44 -4.95
N LEU A 246 7.98 3.52 -4.31
CA LEU A 246 7.73 3.84 -2.91
C LEU A 246 6.79 5.05 -2.80
N PRO A 247 5.90 5.08 -1.80
CA PRO A 247 4.94 6.19 -1.64
C PRO A 247 5.60 7.41 -0.96
N CYS A 248 6.76 7.86 -1.44
CA CYS A 248 7.56 8.96 -0.89
C CYS A 248 7.33 10.31 -1.59
N GLY A 249 6.73 10.33 -2.78
CA GLY A 249 6.37 11.56 -3.52
C GLY A 249 7.53 12.17 -4.33
N TYR A 250 8.50 11.33 -4.72
CA TYR A 250 9.61 11.64 -5.61
C TYR A 250 10.13 10.34 -6.23
N ASP A 251 10.75 10.42 -7.41
CA ASP A 251 11.21 9.28 -8.20
C ASP A 251 12.61 8.79 -7.82
N PHE A 252 13.51 9.72 -7.53
CA PHE A 252 14.93 9.44 -7.34
C PHE A 252 15.49 10.09 -6.08
N VAL A 253 16.42 9.39 -5.44
CA VAL A 253 17.32 9.97 -4.43
C VAL A 253 18.67 10.14 -5.08
N PHE A 254 19.14 11.39 -5.20
CA PHE A 254 20.50 11.69 -5.65
C PHE A 254 21.36 12.06 -4.46
N THR A 255 22.50 11.39 -4.30
CA THR A 255 23.42 11.60 -3.18
C THR A 255 24.80 11.97 -3.68
N LYS A 256 25.39 13.02 -3.10
CA LYS A 256 26.77 13.43 -3.34
C LYS A 256 27.36 13.98 -2.04
N ASP A 257 28.41 13.34 -1.54
CA ASP A 257 29.01 13.66 -0.25
C ASP A 257 27.96 13.67 0.87
N GLU A 258 27.74 14.81 1.53
CA GLU A 258 26.69 14.99 2.55
C GLU A 258 25.36 15.52 1.98
N SER A 259 25.28 15.78 0.67
CA SER A 259 24.09 16.30 0.02
C SER A 259 23.18 15.18 -0.46
N VAL A 260 21.90 15.27 -0.09
CA VAL A 260 20.83 14.37 -0.53
C VAL A 260 19.73 15.19 -1.18
N LEU A 261 19.34 14.83 -2.40
CA LEU A 261 18.25 15.44 -3.14
C LEU A 261 17.17 14.40 -3.44
N HIS A 262 15.93 14.77 -3.20
CA HIS A 262 14.75 13.96 -3.48
C HIS A 262 14.09 14.52 -4.73
N VAL A 263 14.29 13.88 -5.88
CA VAL A 263 13.93 14.44 -7.19
C VAL A 263 12.71 13.74 -7.76
N GLU A 264 11.66 14.53 -8.00
CA GLU A 264 10.49 14.17 -8.81
C GLU A 264 10.74 14.58 -10.27
N VAL A 265 10.53 13.67 -11.23
CA VAL A 265 10.79 13.93 -12.65
C VAL A 265 9.48 14.17 -13.38
N LYS A 266 9.36 15.31 -14.06
CA LYS A 266 8.23 15.60 -14.95
C LYS A 266 8.72 15.88 -16.36
N GLY A 267 8.14 15.19 -17.33
CA GLY A 267 8.52 15.28 -18.74
C GLY A 267 7.38 15.74 -19.63
N THR A 268 7.72 16.48 -20.70
CA THR A 268 6.81 16.75 -21.82
C THR A 268 7.57 16.74 -23.14
N SER A 269 6.91 16.31 -24.22
CA SER A 269 7.44 16.41 -25.58
C SER A 269 7.39 17.83 -26.15
N SER A 270 6.62 18.73 -25.53
CA SER A 270 6.53 20.15 -25.91
C SER A 270 7.71 20.96 -25.39
N SER A 271 7.99 22.11 -26.02
CA SER A 271 8.91 23.11 -25.47
C SER A 271 8.32 23.86 -24.27
N THR A 272 6.99 23.86 -24.12
CA THR A 272 6.28 24.51 -23.01
C THR A 272 6.14 23.53 -21.85
N PRO A 273 6.62 23.87 -20.64
CA PRO A 273 6.51 22.99 -19.49
C PRO A 273 5.06 22.92 -19.00
N GLN A 274 4.54 21.70 -18.88
CA GLN A 274 3.23 21.42 -18.33
C GLN A 274 3.23 20.00 -17.76
N PHE A 275 2.65 19.83 -16.57
CA PHE A 275 2.65 18.57 -15.86
C PHE A 275 1.48 18.50 -14.88
N PHE A 276 1.22 17.30 -14.37
CA PHE A 276 0.34 17.07 -13.23
C PHE A 276 1.16 16.63 -12.05
N ILE A 277 0.67 16.94 -10.84
CA ILE A 277 1.25 16.48 -9.59
C ILE A 277 0.25 15.57 -8.89
N THR A 278 0.69 14.40 -8.46
CA THR A 278 -0.15 13.48 -7.70
C THR A 278 -0.31 13.94 -6.25
N ARG A 279 -1.25 13.33 -5.51
CA ARG A 279 -1.47 13.66 -4.09
C ARG A 279 -0.21 13.46 -3.26
N ASN A 280 0.54 12.39 -3.50
CA ASN A 280 1.74 12.06 -2.73
C ASN A 280 2.90 13.00 -3.08
N GLU A 281 3.10 13.30 -4.36
CA GLU A 281 4.09 14.28 -4.81
C GLU A 281 3.81 15.66 -4.23
N TYR A 282 2.54 16.10 -4.20
CA TYR A 282 2.16 17.38 -3.63
C TYR A 282 2.32 17.39 -2.09
N GLY A 283 1.73 16.42 -1.40
CA GLY A 283 1.68 16.40 0.07
C GLY A 283 3.00 16.01 0.73
N LYS A 284 3.61 14.90 0.32
CA LYS A 284 4.85 14.38 0.95
C LYS A 284 6.10 14.98 0.34
N GLY A 285 6.13 15.13 -0.99
CA GLY A 285 7.23 15.76 -1.71
C GLY A 285 7.24 17.28 -1.49
N LEU A 286 6.48 17.98 -2.32
CA LEU A 286 6.50 19.44 -2.41
C LEU A 286 6.22 20.17 -1.09
N GLN A 287 5.24 19.72 -0.28
CA GLN A 287 4.86 20.43 0.95
C GLN A 287 5.70 20.08 2.18
N SER A 288 6.18 18.84 2.29
CA SER A 288 6.72 18.32 3.56
C SER A 288 8.22 18.00 3.52
N ASN A 289 8.87 18.02 2.35
CA ASN A 289 10.25 17.58 2.18
C ASN A 289 11.15 18.73 1.67
N PRO A 290 12.05 19.29 2.51
CA PRO A 290 12.90 20.41 2.12
C PRO A 290 14.00 20.02 1.10
N ALA A 291 14.36 18.73 1.04
CA ALA A 291 15.30 18.20 0.06
C ALA A 291 14.61 17.90 -1.30
N TRP A 292 13.30 18.12 -1.41
CA TRP A 292 12.54 17.85 -2.61
C TRP A 292 12.86 18.85 -3.74
N ARG A 293 13.01 18.34 -4.95
CA ARG A 293 13.20 19.13 -6.18
C ARG A 293 12.33 18.54 -7.28
N LEU A 294 11.78 19.41 -8.14
CA LEU A 294 11.19 19.01 -9.42
C LEU A 294 12.23 19.15 -10.52
N ALA A 295 12.51 18.07 -11.25
CA ALA A 295 13.26 18.13 -12.50
C ALA A 295 12.27 18.13 -13.68
N MET A 296 12.05 19.30 -14.28
CA MET A 296 11.19 19.46 -15.44
C MET A 296 12.00 19.31 -16.73
N VAL A 297 11.64 18.32 -17.55
CA VAL A 297 12.25 18.09 -18.87
C VAL A 297 11.27 18.48 -19.97
N THR A 298 11.66 19.44 -20.81
CA THR A 298 10.92 19.84 -22.01
C THR A 298 11.61 19.32 -23.27
N SER A 299 10.84 19.15 -24.34
CA SER A 299 11.29 18.53 -25.58
C SER A 299 11.95 17.16 -25.32
N ALA A 300 11.38 16.36 -24.43
CA ALA A 300 12.02 15.14 -23.90
C ALA A 300 12.40 14.11 -24.98
N LEU A 301 11.72 14.10 -26.12
CA LEU A 301 11.96 13.20 -27.25
C LEU A 301 12.85 13.81 -28.35
N SER A 302 13.32 15.05 -28.19
CA SER A 302 14.22 15.68 -29.15
C SER A 302 15.67 15.23 -28.95
N GLU A 303 16.54 15.54 -29.91
CA GLU A 303 17.99 15.31 -29.79
C GLU A 303 18.64 16.17 -28.70
N THR A 304 18.00 17.28 -28.33
CA THR A 304 18.49 18.28 -27.38
C THR A 304 17.43 18.63 -26.33
N PRO A 305 17.12 17.69 -25.42
CA PRO A 305 16.14 17.94 -24.36
C PRO A 305 16.64 18.99 -23.38
N SER A 306 15.73 19.82 -22.88
CA SER A 306 16.04 20.87 -21.89
C SER A 306 15.57 20.45 -20.51
N ILE A 307 16.43 20.61 -19.51
CA ILE A 307 16.12 20.29 -18.10
C ILE A 307 16.20 21.57 -17.26
N THR A 308 15.18 21.79 -16.43
CA THR A 308 15.14 22.85 -15.42
C THR A 308 14.78 22.25 -14.08
N GLU A 309 15.53 22.61 -13.05
CA GLU A 309 15.28 22.17 -11.67
C GLU A 309 14.55 23.28 -10.90
N TYR A 310 13.62 22.90 -10.04
CA TYR A 310 12.90 23.81 -9.15
C TYR A 310 12.88 23.26 -7.72
N ASP A 311 13.19 24.10 -6.73
CA ASP A 311 12.74 23.85 -5.37
C ASP A 311 11.26 24.23 -5.15
N ALA A 312 10.72 23.97 -3.97
CA ALA A 312 9.32 24.22 -3.67
C ALA A 312 8.90 25.71 -3.76
N ILE A 313 9.83 26.64 -3.52
CA ILE A 313 9.59 28.08 -3.58
C ILE A 313 9.66 28.55 -5.04
N GLU A 314 10.68 28.09 -5.78
CA GLU A 314 10.87 28.38 -7.20
C GLU A 314 9.70 27.84 -8.03
N LEU A 315 9.23 26.62 -7.72
CA LEU A 315 8.10 26.02 -8.43
C LEU A 315 6.83 26.88 -8.29
N LYS A 316 6.51 27.35 -7.08
CA LYS A 316 5.35 28.21 -6.81
C LYS A 316 5.43 29.58 -7.48
N LYS A 317 6.64 30.05 -7.79
CA LYS A 317 6.84 31.31 -8.53
C LYS A 317 6.75 31.10 -10.05
N ALA A 318 7.18 29.93 -10.52
CA ALA A 318 7.26 29.60 -11.94
C ALA A 318 5.94 29.03 -12.51
N PHE A 319 5.12 28.38 -11.67
CA PHE A 319 3.89 27.71 -12.10
C PHE A 319 2.71 28.11 -11.24
N ASP A 320 1.56 28.25 -11.90
CA ASP A 320 0.26 28.32 -11.22
C ASP A 320 -0.30 26.90 -11.08
N LEU A 321 -0.36 26.40 -9.85
CA LEU A 321 -0.82 25.04 -9.54
C LEU A 321 -2.28 25.08 -9.09
N GLU A 322 -3.19 24.80 -10.02
CA GLU A 322 -4.61 24.71 -9.73
C GLU A 322 -5.06 23.26 -9.46
N PRO A 323 -5.90 23.01 -8.44
CA PRO A 323 -6.48 21.69 -8.22
C PRO A 323 -7.36 21.27 -9.41
N TYR A 324 -6.94 20.24 -10.14
CA TYR A 324 -7.66 19.76 -11.33
C TYR A 324 -8.75 18.73 -11.01
N VAL A 325 -8.51 17.83 -10.05
CA VAL A 325 -9.44 16.76 -9.67
C VAL A 325 -9.56 16.65 -8.15
N TYR A 326 -10.80 16.47 -7.68
CA TYR A 326 -11.10 16.09 -6.30
C TYR A 326 -11.76 14.72 -6.27
N ILE A 327 -11.31 13.85 -5.36
CA ILE A 327 -11.96 12.56 -5.11
C ILE A 327 -12.80 12.69 -3.85
N GLY A 328 -14.13 12.67 -4.01
CA GLY A 328 -15.06 12.52 -2.90
C GLY A 328 -15.22 11.04 -2.54
N LYS A 329 -14.84 10.65 -1.32
CA LYS A 329 -15.10 9.30 -0.80
C LYS A 329 -16.27 9.37 0.18
N PHE A 330 -17.28 8.51 -0.01
CA PHE A 330 -18.31 8.31 0.99
C PHE A 330 -17.71 7.67 2.24
N ILE A 331 -18.05 8.21 3.41
CA ILE A 331 -17.57 7.70 4.71
C ILE A 331 -18.75 7.00 5.38
N PRO A 332 -18.86 5.66 5.28
CA PRO A 332 -19.91 4.93 5.97
C PRO A 332 -19.67 4.98 7.48
N LYS A 333 -20.77 5.07 8.25
CA LYS A 333 -20.74 4.93 9.71
C LYS A 333 -21.34 3.57 10.07
N PRO A 334 -20.82 2.88 11.08
CA PRO A 334 -21.49 1.70 11.62
C PRO A 334 -22.92 2.08 12.02
N GLU A 335 -23.89 1.20 11.76
CA GLU A 335 -25.21 1.35 12.38
C GLU A 335 -25.02 1.39 13.90
N SER A 336 -25.57 2.43 14.53
CA SER A 336 -25.60 2.51 15.98
C SER A 336 -26.42 1.34 16.50
N SER A 337 -25.77 0.40 17.20
CA SER A 337 -26.48 -0.57 18.02
C SER A 337 -27.39 0.20 18.96
N SER A 338 -28.68 -0.15 18.96
CA SER A 338 -29.77 0.47 19.71
C SER A 338 -29.66 0.38 21.24
N GLU A 339 -28.45 0.30 21.79
CA GLU A 339 -28.19 0.18 23.23
C GLU A 339 -27.70 1.47 23.91
N ASP A 340 -27.41 2.54 23.15
CA ASP A 340 -27.02 3.85 23.70
C ASP A 340 -28.18 4.86 23.63
N LEU A 341 -29.36 4.49 24.15
CA LEU A 341 -30.34 5.47 24.60
C LEU A 341 -30.17 5.66 26.10
N PRO A 342 -29.68 6.81 26.58
CA PRO A 342 -29.70 7.11 28.00
C PRO A 342 -31.16 7.21 28.46
N ILE A 343 -31.50 6.41 29.47
CA ILE A 343 -32.77 6.47 30.21
C ILE A 343 -32.89 7.82 30.93
#